data_AF-A0A7X6VB79-F1
#
_entry.id   AF-A0A7X6VB79-F1
#
_cell.length_a   1.000
_cell.length_b   1.000
_cell.length_c   1.000
_cell.angle_alpha   90.00
_cell.angle_beta   90.00
_cell.angle_gamma   90.00
#
_symmetry.space_group_name_H-M   'P 1'
#
loop_
_entity.id
_entity.type
_entity.pdbx_description
1 polymer ?
#
loop_
_entity_poly.entity_id
_entity_poly.type
_entity_poly.pdbx_seq_one_letter_code
_entity_poly.pdbx_strand_id
1 'polypeptide(L)' 'MMFAKGDTHADFRRFSKSIFFEQDKLTKNDYVIVCGDFGIWDKSSREKY' A
#
# COMPACT_ATOMS: atom_id res chain seq x y z
N MET A 1 13.02 0.17 -10.42
CA MET A 1 12.71 -0.92 -9.46
C MET A 1 11.21 -1.09 -9.42
N MET A 2 10.74 -2.34 -9.30
CA MET A 2 9.32 -2.62 -9.17
C MET A 2 9.12 -3.60 -8.02
N PHE A 3 8.27 -3.24 -7.07
CA PHE A 3 7.92 -4.06 -5.92
C PHE A 3 6.44 -4.41 -5.97
N ALA A 4 6.09 -5.63 -5.54
CA ALA A 4 4.71 -6.04 -5.33
C ALA A 4 4.46 -6.28 -3.84
N LYS A 5 3.40 -5.69 -3.30
CA LYS A 5 2.93 -5.89 -1.92
C LYS A 5 1.49 -6.43 -1.96
N GLY A 6 1.12 -7.18 -0.93
CA GLY A 6 -0.26 -7.66 -0.75
C GLY A 6 -1.21 -6.57 -0.25
N ASP A 7 -2.34 -6.97 0.33
CA ASP A 7 -3.29 -6.09 0.99
C ASP A 7 -2.63 -5.16 2.03
N THR A 8 -3.17 -3.95 2.16
CA THR A 8 -2.84 -3.01 3.23
C THR A 8 -3.88 -3.08 4.35
N HIS A 9 -5.14 -3.40 4.02
CA HIS A 9 -6.29 -3.26 4.93
C HIS A 9 -6.26 -1.91 5.66
N ALA A 10 -5.99 -0.85 4.90
CA ALA A 10 -5.75 0.51 5.39
C ALA A 10 -4.56 0.74 6.33
N ASP A 11 -3.80 -0.29 6.70
CA ASP A 11 -2.60 -0.12 7.50
C ASP A 11 -1.40 0.24 6.62
N PHE A 12 -1.29 1.53 6.28
CA PHE A 12 -0.18 2.05 5.50
C PHE A 12 1.17 2.00 6.24
N ARG A 13 1.20 1.68 7.55
CA ARG A 13 2.47 1.43 8.26
C ARG A 13 3.21 0.23 7.68
N ARG A 14 2.54 -0.63 6.90
CA ARG A 14 3.15 -1.71 6.11
C ARG A 14 4.16 -1.21 5.06
N PHE A 15 4.08 0.07 4.69
CA PHE A 15 5.09 0.76 3.87
C PHE A 15 6.08 1.57 4.70
N SER A 16 6.14 1.44 6.01
CA SER A 16 7.17 2.11 6.82
C SER A 16 8.56 1.50 6.59
N LYS A 17 9.64 2.28 6.81
CA LYS A 17 11.02 1.80 6.61
C LYS A 17 11.38 0.59 7.46
N SER A 18 10.72 0.39 8.60
CA SER A 18 10.93 -0.77 9.47
C SER A 18 10.40 -2.07 8.87
N ILE A 19 9.46 -1.99 7.92
CA ILE A 19 8.80 -3.14 7.27
C ILE A 19 9.19 -3.27 5.79
N PHE A 20 9.42 -2.13 5.12
CA PHE A 20 9.82 -2.05 3.72
C PHE A 20 11.01 -1.09 3.62
N PHE A 21 12.18 -1.59 4.00
CA PHE A 21 13.41 -0.80 4.08
C PHE A 21 13.88 -0.35 2.69
N GLU A 22 13.67 -1.19 1.67
CA GLU A 22 14.03 -0.91 0.28
C GLU A 22 13.30 0.32 -0.28
N GLN A 23 12.20 0.75 0.35
CA GLN A 23 11.54 1.99 -0.02
C GLN A 23 12.46 3.21 0.05
N ASP A 24 13.46 3.19 0.95
CA ASP A 24 14.35 4.34 1.20
C ASP A 24 15.13 4.74 -0.05
N LYS A 25 15.28 3.80 -0.97
CA LYS A 25 16.02 3.96 -2.22
C LYS A 25 15.10 4.23 -3.41
N LEU A 26 13.77 4.30 -3.20
CA LEU A 26 12.82 4.56 -4.27
C LEU A 26 12.92 6.00 -4.75
N THR A 27 12.84 6.14 -6.07
CA THR A 27 12.78 7.39 -6.80
C THR A 27 11.43 7.49 -7.50
N LYS A 28 11.17 8.63 -8.17
CA LYS A 28 9.95 8.83 -8.97
C LYS A 28 9.82 7.88 -10.17
N ASN A 29 10.92 7.23 -10.56
CA ASN A 29 10.93 6.28 -11.68
C ASN A 29 10.65 4.83 -11.22
N ASP A 30 10.48 4.62 -9.92
CA ASP A 30 10.23 3.31 -9.33
C ASP A 30 8.75 3.12 -9.00
N TYR A 31 8.31 1.87 -9.01
CA TYR A 31 6.91 1.52 -8.83
C TYR A 31 6.73 0.55 -7.65
N VAL A 32 5.69 0.80 -6.86
CA VAL A 32 5.18 -0.13 -5.85
C VAL A 32 3.76 -0.47 -6.24
N ILE A 33 3.54 -1.74 -6.56
CA ILE A 33 2.24 -2.27 -6.93
C ILE A 33 1.62 -2.89 -5.68
N VAL A 34 0.38 -2.52 -5.38
CA VAL A 34 -0.40 -3.13 -4.31
C VAL A 34 -1.42 -4.06 -4.95
N CYS A 35 -1.25 -5.36 -4.71
CA CYS A 35 -2.03 -6.41 -5.35
C CYS A 35 -3.27 -6.85 -4.54
N GLY A 36 -3.60 -6.15 -3.45
CA GLY A 36 -4.73 -6.44 -2.57
C GLY A 36 -5.37 -5.18 -2.02
N ASP A 37 -6.25 -5.32 -1.03
CA ASP A 37 -7.03 -4.23 -0.44
C ASP A 37 -6.17 -3.05 -0.01
N PHE A 38 -6.19 -1.97 -0.81
CA PHE A 38 -5.51 -0.72 -0.47
C PHE A 38 -6.32 0.14 0.52
N GLY A 39 -7.63 -0.12 0.64
CA GLY A 39 -8.62 0.81 1.17
C GLY A 39 -8.97 0.65 2.65
N ILE A 40 -9.54 1.75 3.19
CA ILE A 40 -10.26 1.80 4.47
C ILE A 40 -11.71 1.38 4.21
N TRP A 41 -12.15 0.30 4.83
CA TRP A 41 -13.56 -0.04 4.89
C TRP A 41 -14.21 0.68 6.06
N ASP A 42 -14.89 1.80 5.79
CA ASP A 42 -15.58 2.59 6.83
C ASP A 42 -17.08 2.27 6.96
N LYS A 43 -17.59 1.32 6.17
CA LYS A 43 -19.01 0.94 6.07
C LYS A 43 -19.93 2.12 5.69
N SER A 44 -19.40 3.19 5.09
CA SER A 44 -20.21 4.31 4.62
C SER A 44 -21.18 3.89 3.52
N SER A 45 -22.19 4.72 3.29
CA SER A 45 -23.15 4.53 2.19
C SER A 45 -22.49 4.51 0.81
N ARG A 46 -21.28 5.08 0.67
CA ARG A 46 -20.48 5.06 -0.56
C ARG A 46 -19.95 3.65 -0.86
N GLU A 47 -19.66 2.86 0.17
CA GLU A 47 -19.13 1.50 0.07
C GLU A 47 -20.23 0.43 -0.09
N LYS A 48 -21.51 0.84 -0.16
CA LYS A 48 -22.67 -0.08 -0.26
C LYS A 48 -23.11 -0.38 -1.70
N TYR A 49 -22.50 0.26 -2.69
CA TYR A 49 -22.83 0.15 -4.12
C TYR A 49 -21.56 -0.08 -4.93
#